data_AF-A0A968YBC7-F1
#
_entry.id   AF-A0A968YBC7-F1
#
_cell.length_a   1.000
_cell.length_b   1.000
_cell.length_c   1.000
_cell.angle_alpha   90.00
_cell.angle_beta   90.00
_cell.angle_gamma   90.00
#
_symmetry.space_group_name_H-M   'P 1'
#
loop_
_entity.id
_entity.type
_entity.pdbx_description
1 polymer ?
#
loop_
_entity_poly.entity_id
_entity_poly.type
_entity_poly.pdbx_seq_one_letter_code
_entity_poly.pdbx_strand_id
1 'polypeptide(L)' 'MAKGNRKPVQTPEFKAKQFKPVSDLPDEKLAPKPLAVKVGGSVYQAVVGLPQKEKINWLRRVITEAARQELMGGEG' A
#
# COMPACT_ATOMS: atom_id res chain seq x y z
N MET A 1 16.05 -8.01 36.25
CA MET A 1 15.56 -7.93 34.85
C MET A 1 14.28 -8.76 34.75
N ALA A 2 13.15 -8.16 34.38
CA ALA A 2 11.90 -8.90 34.27
C ALA A 2 11.96 -9.88 33.10
N LYS A 3 11.78 -11.18 33.38
CA LYS A 3 11.76 -12.27 32.40
C LYS A 3 10.59 -12.01 31.43
N GLY A 4 10.89 -11.87 30.13
CA GLY A 4 9.86 -11.68 29.10
C GLY A 4 8.82 -12.81 29.10
N ASN A 5 7.58 -12.49 28.72
CA ASN A 5 6.49 -13.47 28.66
C ASN A 5 6.84 -14.61 27.69
N ARG A 6 7.04 -15.82 28.21
CA ARG A 6 7.42 -17.02 27.46
C ARG A 6 6.33 -17.52 26.51
N LYS A 7 5.09 -17.06 26.68
CA LYS A 7 3.93 -17.40 25.85
C LYS A 7 3.17 -16.12 25.50
N PRO A 8 3.69 -15.28 24.59
CA PRO A 8 2.98 -14.08 24.17
C PRO A 8 1.68 -14.49 23.46
N VAL A 9 0.53 -14.14 24.05
CA VAL A 9 -0.77 -14.35 23.43
C VAL A 9 -1.12 -13.08 22.66
N GLN A 10 -1.13 -13.16 21.33
CA GLN A 10 -1.68 -12.09 20.50
C GLN A 10 -3.18 -12.31 20.36
N THR A 11 -3.97 -11.42 20.95
CA THR A 11 -5.42 -11.50 20.87
C THR A 11 -5.90 -11.26 19.43
N PRO A 12 -7.08 -11.77 19.03
CA PRO A 12 -7.67 -11.48 17.72
C PRO A 12 -7.78 -9.98 17.43
N GLU A 13 -8.13 -9.17 18.44
CA GLU A 13 -8.26 -7.71 18.33
C GLU A 13 -6.90 -7.04 18.10
N PHE A 14 -5.83 -7.58 18.69
CA PHE A 14 -4.46 -7.10 18.46
C PHE A 14 -4.01 -7.39 17.02
N LYS A 15 -4.27 -8.61 16.53
CA LYS A 15 -3.98 -8.99 15.14
C LYS A 15 -4.77 -8.15 14.12
N ALA A 16 -6.04 -7.87 14.40
CA ALA A 16 -6.89 -7.05 13.55
C ALA A 16 -6.38 -5.60 13.40
N LYS A 17 -5.69 -5.07 14.43
CA LYS A 17 -5.13 -3.71 14.43
C LYS A 17 -3.70 -3.62 13.88
N GLN A 18 -3.06 -4.76 13.60
CA GLN A 18 -1.65 -4.83 13.23
C GLN A 18 -1.35 -4.14 11.88
N PHE A 19 -2.32 -4.14 10.97
CA PHE A 19 -2.18 -3.55 9.64
C PHE A 19 -3.37 -2.65 9.33
N LYS A 20 -3.40 -1.45 9.93
CA LYS A 20 -4.39 -0.46 9.52
C LYS A 20 -4.07 -0.02 8.09
N PRO A 21 -5.04 -0.09 7.16
CA PRO A 21 -4.83 0.47 5.83
C PRO A 21 -4.55 1.97 5.98
N VAL A 22 -3.50 2.42 5.31
CA VAL A 22 -3.01 3.81 5.43
C VAL A 22 -3.94 4.80 4.72
N SER A 23 -4.91 4.29 3.94
CA SER A 23 -5.84 5.05 3.11
C SER A 23 -7.15 4.31 2.92
N ASP A 24 -8.15 4.99 2.35
CA ASP A 24 -9.30 4.35 1.72
C ASP A 24 -8.80 3.35 0.67
N LEU A 25 -9.36 2.14 0.68
CA LEU A 25 -9.08 1.12 -0.32
C LEU A 25 -10.13 1.24 -1.43
N PRO A 26 -9.82 0.84 -2.68
CA PRO A 26 -10.85 0.77 -3.71
C PRO A 26 -11.92 -0.26 -3.32
N ASP A 27 -13.15 -0.06 -3.82
CA ASP A 27 -14.30 -0.93 -3.54
C ASP A 27 -14.17 -2.34 -4.15
N GLU A 28 -13.21 -2.52 -5.06
CA GLU A 28 -12.93 -3.81 -5.69
C GLU A 28 -11.97 -4.68 -4.86
N LYS A 29 -12.02 -5.99 -5.12
CA LYS A 29 -11.14 -6.95 -4.48
C LYS A 29 -9.68 -6.66 -4.84
N LEU A 30 -8.85 -6.44 -3.82
CA LEU A 30 -7.42 -6.22 -3.99
C LEU A 30 -6.72 -7.43 -4.64
N ALA A 31 -5.72 -7.14 -5.47
CA ALA A 31 -4.87 -8.14 -6.08
C ALA A 31 -4.14 -8.99 -5.00
N PRO A 32 -3.85 -10.28 -5.27
CA PRO A 32 -3.21 -11.17 -4.30
C PRO A 32 -1.76 -10.81 -3.99
N LYS A 33 -1.11 -9.99 -4.82
CA LYS A 33 0.28 -9.55 -4.67
C LYS A 33 0.41 -8.07 -5.07
N PRO A 34 1.30 -7.30 -4.42
CA PRO A 34 1.57 -5.92 -4.82
C PRO A 34 2.27 -5.86 -6.18
N LEU A 35 1.95 -4.83 -6.95
CA LEU A 35 2.68 -4.47 -8.17
C LEU A 35 4.00 -3.80 -7.76
N ALA A 36 5.08 -4.56 -7.66
CA ALA A 36 6.40 -4.07 -7.25
C ALA A 36 7.36 -4.01 -8.45
N VAL A 37 7.85 -2.82 -8.78
CA VAL A 37 8.77 -2.58 -9.90
C VAL A 37 9.95 -1.71 -9.47
N LYS A 38 11.14 -1.94 -10.06
CA LYS A 38 12.29 -1.03 -9.89
C LYS A 38 12.13 0.16 -10.83
N VAL A 39 12.45 1.36 -10.34
CA VAL A 39 12.43 2.62 -11.10
C VAL A 39 13.78 3.32 -10.98
N GLY A 40 14.00 4.35 -11.81
CA GLY A 40 15.20 5.19 -11.72
C GLY A 40 15.36 5.83 -10.34
N GLY A 41 16.60 6.00 -9.88
CA GLY A 41 16.89 6.48 -8.52
C GLY A 41 16.25 7.84 -8.20
N SER A 42 16.25 8.78 -9.15
CA SER A 42 15.60 10.10 -8.98
C SER A 42 14.10 9.98 -8.78
N VAL A 43 13.43 9.15 -9.58
CA VAL A 43 11.98 8.88 -9.45
C VAL A 43 11.68 8.22 -8.11
N TYR A 44 12.49 7.24 -7.72
CA TYR A 44 12.36 6.59 -6.42
C TYR A 44 12.42 7.62 -5.29
N GLN A 45 13.46 8.48 -5.27
CA GLN A 45 13.63 9.51 -4.24
C GLN A 45 12.45 10.50 -4.20
N ALA A 46 11.96 10.95 -5.35
CA ALA A 46 10.80 11.84 -5.42
C ALA A 46 9.55 11.19 -4.82
N VAL A 47 9.27 9.92 -5.15
CA VAL A 47 8.08 9.22 -4.66
C VAL A 47 8.18 8.88 -3.18
N VAL A 48 9.35 8.43 -2.70
CA VAL A 48 9.52 8.09 -1.28
C VAL A 48 9.61 9.31 -0.36
N GLY A 49 9.92 10.49 -0.90
CA GLY A 49 9.88 11.75 -0.17
C GLY A 49 8.48 12.23 0.21
N LEU A 50 7.43 11.67 -0.41
CA LEU A 50 6.04 11.99 -0.07
C LEU A 50 5.63 11.39 1.28
N PRO A 51 4.76 12.07 2.07
CA PRO A 51 4.14 11.50 3.25
C PRO A 51 3.45 10.16 2.94
N GLN A 52 3.48 9.21 3.87
CA GLN A 52 3.10 7.82 3.57
C GLN A 52 1.67 7.69 2.98
N LYS A 53 0.70 8.43 3.54
CA LYS A 53 -0.69 8.45 3.03
C LYS A 53 -0.78 9.04 1.63
N GLU A 54 -0.12 10.18 1.40
CA GLU A 54 -0.10 10.86 0.10
C GLU A 54 0.59 10.01 -0.97
N LYS A 55 1.72 9.38 -0.62
CA LYS A 55 2.44 8.45 -1.50
C LYS A 55 1.54 7.31 -2.00
N ILE A 56 0.80 6.66 -1.10
CA ILE A 56 -0.07 5.53 -1.45
C ILE A 56 -1.22 5.99 -2.34
N ASN A 57 -1.86 7.11 -2.00
CA ASN A 57 -2.94 7.67 -2.81
C ASN A 57 -2.45 8.10 -4.19
N TRP A 58 -1.30 8.76 -4.26
CA TRP A 58 -0.68 9.20 -5.50
C TRP A 58 -0.32 8.01 -6.39
N LEU A 59 0.36 6.99 -5.85
CA LEU A 59 0.72 5.79 -6.61
C LEU A 59 -0.50 5.07 -7.15
N ARG A 60 -1.54 4.89 -6.32
CA ARG A 60 -2.77 4.23 -6.76
C ARG A 60 -3.43 5.01 -7.89
N ARG A 61 -3.61 6.32 -7.72
CA ARG A 61 -4.23 7.18 -8.74
C ARG A 61 -3.47 7.10 -10.06
N VAL A 62 -2.17 7.36 -10.04
CA VAL A 62 -1.32 7.41 -11.25
C VAL A 62 -1.34 6.07 -11.98
N ILE A 63 -1.18 4.95 -11.26
CA ILE A 63 -1.18 3.61 -11.88
C ILE A 63 -2.56 3.28 -12.44
N THR A 64 -3.64 3.55 -11.70
CA THR A 64 -5.00 3.24 -12.14
C THR A 64 -5.41 4.09 -13.36
N GLU A 65 -5.13 5.39 -13.34
CA GLU A 65 -5.43 6.29 -14.47
C GLU A 65 -4.68 5.85 -15.74
N ALA A 66 -3.36 5.64 -15.64
CA ALA A 66 -2.55 5.20 -16.77
C ALA A 66 -2.99 3.83 -17.30
N ALA A 67 -3.26 2.86 -16.41
CA ALA A 67 -3.74 1.54 -16.82
C ALA A 67 -5.11 1.62 -17.51
N ARG A 68 -6.05 2.43 -16.99
CA ARG A 68 -7.37 2.60 -17.62
C ARG A 68 -7.25 3.18 -19.02
N GLN A 69 -6.44 4.22 -19.19
CA GLN A 69 -6.28 4.92 -20.45
C GLN A 69 -5.52 4.08 -21.49
N GLU A 70 -4.38 3.49 -21.10
CA GLU A 70 -3.44 2.90 -22.04
C GLU A 70 -3.65 1.39 -22.25
N LEU A 71 -4.14 0.68 -21.22
CA LEU A 71 -4.18 -0.79 -21.22
C LEU A 71 -5.59 -1.36 -21.24
N MET A 72 -6.58 -0.63 -20.71
CA MET A 72 -7.97 -1.07 -20.63
C MET A 72 -8.88 -0.41 -21.68
N GLY A 73 -8.31 0.33 -22.63
CA GLY A 73 -9.02 0.91 -23.78
C GLY A 73 -9.96 2.07 -23.42
N GLY A 74 -9.58 2.93 -22.46
CA GLY A 74 -10.47 3.92 -21.86
C GLY A 74 -11.26 4.80 -22.83
N GLU A 75 -12.58 4.79 -22.69
CA GLU A 75 -13.42 5.95 -23.03
C GLU A 75 -13.22 7.01 -21.94
N GLY A 76 -12.79 8.21 -22.33
CA GLY A 76 -12.58 9.35 -21.44
C GLY A 76 -13.88 9.98 -20.96
#